data_AF-A0A1G3AKK9-F1
#
_entry.id   AF-A0A1G3AKK9-F1
#
_cell.length_a   1.000
_cell.length_b   1.000
_cell.length_c   1.000
_cell.angle_alpha   90.00
_cell.angle_beta   90.00
_cell.angle_gamma   90.00
#
_symmetry.space_group_name_H-M   'P 1'
#
loop_
_entity.id
_entity.type
_entity.pdbx_description
1 polymer ?
#
loop_
_entity_poly.entity_id
_entity_poly.type
_entity_poly.pdbx_seq_one_letter_code
_entity_poly.pdbx_strand_id
1 'polypeptide(L)'
;MAKRPDAKSQLLREHGTLNPRPQLVSDGLFQDSEFFDPRDLLVVKYEMLRRVRLEELTVAEAAAAFGFSRPSFYQAQARFEEGGLAGLIPHRPGPRHAHKLSDEVLDYLQQQQALDELLHAPQLCQLVLEKFGLSVHPRSIERALGRRIKRGR
;
A
#
# COMPACT_ATOMS: atom_id res chain seq x y z
N MET A 1 -6.53 3.70 -30.47
CA MET A 1 -7.66 3.05 -29.78
C MET A 1 -7.11 2.31 -28.57
N ALA A 2 -7.56 2.60 -27.36
CA ALA A 2 -7.08 1.91 -26.17
C ALA A 2 -7.50 0.44 -26.23
N LYS A 3 -6.53 -0.47 -26.36
CA LYS A 3 -6.75 -1.92 -26.37
C LYS A 3 -7.47 -2.28 -25.07
N ARG A 4 -8.64 -2.94 -25.15
CA ARG A 4 -9.35 -3.44 -23.96
C ARG A 4 -8.33 -4.20 -23.10
N PRO A 5 -8.23 -3.92 -21.78
CA PRO A 5 -7.31 -4.68 -20.93
C PRO A 5 -7.67 -6.16 -21.04
N ASP A 6 -6.69 -6.99 -21.41
CA ASP A 6 -6.91 -8.42 -21.61
C ASP A 6 -7.35 -9.10 -20.31
N ALA A 7 -8.11 -10.19 -20.43
CA ALA A 7 -8.75 -10.85 -19.29
C ALA A 7 -7.76 -11.21 -18.17
N LYS A 8 -6.55 -11.64 -18.53
CA LYS A 8 -5.48 -11.96 -17.56
C LYS A 8 -5.06 -10.73 -16.76
N SER A 9 -4.82 -9.58 -17.40
CA SER A 9 -4.50 -8.33 -16.68
C SER A 9 -5.61 -7.86 -15.73
N GLN A 10 -6.87 -8.20 -16.02
CA GLN A 10 -8.00 -7.89 -15.12
C GLN A 10 -7.95 -8.78 -13.87
N LEU A 11 -7.83 -10.10 -14.07
CA LEU A 11 -7.71 -11.07 -12.98
C LEU A 11 -6.49 -10.79 -12.08
N LEU A 12 -5.33 -10.50 -12.67
CA LEU A 12 -4.13 -10.12 -11.90
C LEU A 12 -4.38 -8.86 -11.06
N ARG A 13 -5.18 -7.90 -11.55
CA ARG A 13 -5.52 -6.69 -10.79
C ARG A 13 -6.48 -7.01 -9.64
N GLU A 14 -7.47 -7.86 -9.87
CA GLU A 14 -8.44 -8.30 -8.85
C GLU A 14 -7.74 -8.99 -7.67
N HIS A 15 -6.74 -9.82 -7.98
CA HIS A 15 -5.92 -10.51 -6.99
C HIS A 15 -4.73 -9.69 -6.45
N GLY A 16 -4.53 -8.45 -6.93
CA GLY A 16 -3.45 -7.58 -6.48
C GLY A 16 -2.05 -8.00 -6.93
N THR A 17 -1.94 -8.88 -7.91
CA THR A 17 -0.70 -9.42 -8.46
C THR A 17 -0.33 -8.84 -9.83
N LEU A 18 -1.04 -7.84 -10.32
CA LEU A 18 -0.65 -7.12 -11.54
C LEU A 18 0.63 -6.31 -11.29
N ASN A 19 1.68 -6.59 -12.07
CA ASN A 19 2.89 -5.78 -12.09
C ASN A 19 2.57 -4.42 -12.74
N PRO A 20 2.77 -3.28 -12.04
CA PRO A 20 2.51 -1.96 -12.60
C PRO A 20 3.55 -1.53 -13.63
N ARG A 21 4.71 -2.20 -13.70
CA ARG A 21 5.84 -1.83 -14.57
C ARG A 21 6.45 -3.06 -15.28
N PRO A 22 5.65 -3.82 -16.06
CA PRO A 22 6.13 -5.02 -16.74
C PRO A 22 7.29 -4.73 -17.71
N GLN A 23 7.32 -3.53 -18.30
CA GLN A 23 8.36 -3.09 -19.24
C GLN A 23 9.76 -2.92 -18.60
N LEU A 24 9.86 -2.95 -17.26
CA LEU A 24 11.15 -2.89 -16.56
C LEU A 24 11.73 -4.28 -16.29
N VAL A 25 11.00 -5.36 -16.60
CA VAL A 25 11.51 -6.74 -16.48
C VAL A 25 12.24 -7.08 -17.77
N SER A 26 13.58 -7.07 -17.71
CA SER A 26 14.48 -7.33 -18.84
C SER A 26 15.19 -8.67 -18.75
N ASP A 27 14.95 -9.46 -17.70
CA ASP A 27 15.50 -10.81 -17.58
C ASP A 27 15.06 -11.70 -18.77
N GLY A 28 16.01 -12.41 -19.38
CA GLY A 28 15.77 -13.19 -20.60
C GLY A 28 14.67 -14.23 -20.46
N LEU A 29 14.42 -14.74 -19.25
CA LEU A 29 13.33 -15.69 -18.98
C LEU A 29 11.95 -15.14 -19.38
N PHE A 30 11.76 -13.82 -19.24
CA PHE A 30 10.52 -13.11 -19.56
C PHE A 30 10.48 -12.55 -20.98
N GLN A 31 11.57 -12.63 -21.73
CA GLN A 31 11.65 -12.23 -23.13
C GLN A 31 11.54 -13.42 -24.08
N ASP A 32 12.14 -14.56 -23.69
CA ASP A 32 12.33 -15.71 -24.57
C ASP A 32 11.26 -16.80 -24.41
N SER A 33 10.26 -16.57 -23.55
CA SER A 33 9.26 -17.58 -23.20
C SER A 33 7.84 -17.03 -23.23
N GLU A 34 6.93 -17.76 -23.87
CA GLU A 34 5.48 -17.46 -23.82
C GLU A 34 4.85 -17.81 -22.47
N PHE A 35 5.54 -18.60 -21.65
CA PHE A 35 5.05 -19.03 -20.33
C PHE A 35 5.21 -17.94 -19.27
N PHE A 36 6.35 -17.25 -19.26
CA PHE A 36 6.66 -16.22 -18.27
C PHE A 36 6.10 -14.87 -18.71
N ASP A 37 5.21 -14.31 -17.89
CA ASP A 37 4.55 -13.05 -18.20
C ASP A 37 5.04 -11.95 -17.26
N PRO A 38 5.68 -10.88 -17.76
CA PRO A 38 6.21 -9.81 -16.90
C PRO A 38 5.10 -9.02 -16.19
N ARG A 39 3.83 -9.20 -16.60
CA ARG A 39 2.66 -8.62 -15.93
C ARG A 39 2.29 -9.35 -14.64
N ASP A 40 2.75 -10.58 -14.43
CA ASP A 40 2.50 -11.35 -13.21
C ASP A 40 3.55 -11.03 -12.14
N LEU A 41 3.22 -10.12 -11.23
CA LEU A 41 4.15 -9.63 -10.21
C LEU A 41 4.62 -10.73 -9.26
N LEU A 42 3.78 -11.75 -9.01
CA LEU A 42 4.12 -12.84 -8.11
C LEU A 42 5.23 -13.70 -8.74
N VAL A 43 5.05 -14.08 -10.01
CA VAL A 43 6.04 -14.88 -10.76
C VAL A 43 7.33 -14.09 -10.93
N VAL A 44 7.25 -12.80 -11.29
CA VAL A 44 8.44 -11.94 -11.43
C VAL A 44 9.25 -11.89 -10.12
N LYS A 45 8.60 -11.70 -8.97
CA LYS A 45 9.30 -11.69 -7.68
C LYS A 45 9.88 -13.06 -7.31
N TYR A 46 9.14 -14.13 -7.58
CA TYR A 46 9.60 -15.48 -7.29
C TYR A 46 10.85 -15.82 -8.10
N GLU A 47 10.84 -15.58 -9.41
CA GLU A 47 11.98 -15.86 -10.29
C GLU A 47 13.18 -14.97 -9.96
N MET A 48 12.97 -13.71 -9.57
CA MET A 48 14.04 -12.84 -9.07
C MET A 48 14.75 -13.46 -7.86
N LEU A 49 13.99 -14.00 -6.89
CA LEU A 49 14.57 -14.66 -5.71
C LEU A 49 15.22 -16.00 -6.06
N ARG A 50 14.59 -16.79 -6.93
CA ARG A 50 15.08 -18.09 -7.39
C ARG A 50 16.43 -17.95 -8.10
N ARG A 51 16.57 -16.97 -9.00
CA ARG A 51 17.82 -16.66 -9.73
C ARG A 51 18.99 -16.40 -8.79
N VAL A 52 18.81 -15.60 -7.76
CA VAL A 52 19.87 -15.34 -6.78
C VAL A 52 20.21 -16.60 -5.96
N ARG A 53 19.19 -17.37 -5.57
CA ARG A 53 19.38 -18.56 -4.71
C ARG A 53 19.96 -19.77 -5.45
N LEU A 54 19.63 -19.97 -6.71
CA LEU A 54 19.96 -21.19 -7.46
C LEU A 54 20.92 -20.96 -8.63
N GLU A 55 21.04 -19.73 -9.13
CA GLU A 55 21.79 -19.42 -10.36
C GLU A 55 22.92 -18.39 -10.11
N GLU A 56 23.26 -18.15 -8.84
CA GLU A 56 24.38 -17.32 -8.36
C GLU A 56 24.41 -15.86 -8.85
N LEU A 57 23.32 -15.34 -9.42
CA LEU A 57 23.21 -13.91 -9.72
C LEU A 57 23.39 -13.08 -8.45
N THR A 58 24.09 -11.96 -8.56
CA THR A 58 24.12 -11.02 -7.44
C THR A 58 22.74 -10.40 -7.22
N VAL A 59 22.45 -10.03 -5.97
CA VAL A 59 21.21 -9.31 -5.61
C VAL A 59 21.03 -8.04 -6.44
N ALA A 60 22.12 -7.35 -6.78
CA ALA A 60 22.07 -6.12 -7.56
C ALA A 60 21.64 -6.38 -9.01
N GLU A 61 22.23 -7.40 -9.65
CA GLU A 61 21.90 -7.80 -11.02
C GLU A 61 20.47 -8.31 -11.12
N ALA A 62 20.06 -9.22 -10.23
CA ALA A 62 18.70 -9.75 -10.23
C ALA A 62 17.67 -8.65 -9.96
N ALA A 63 17.91 -7.75 -8.99
CA ALA A 63 16.98 -6.64 -8.76
C ALA A 63 16.84 -5.76 -10.01
N ALA A 64 17.96 -5.40 -10.66
CA ALA A 64 17.93 -4.58 -11.87
C ALA A 64 17.22 -5.28 -13.04
N ALA A 65 17.56 -6.54 -13.32
CA ALA A 65 16.99 -7.31 -14.43
C ALA A 65 15.48 -7.55 -14.28
N PHE A 66 14.98 -7.59 -13.05
CA PHE A 66 13.55 -7.78 -12.76
C PHE A 66 12.81 -6.45 -12.49
N GLY A 67 13.45 -5.30 -12.68
CA GLY A 67 12.82 -3.98 -12.56
C GLY A 67 12.60 -3.50 -11.12
N PHE A 68 13.39 -4.00 -10.17
CA PHE A 68 13.32 -3.68 -8.75
C PHE A 68 14.59 -3.00 -8.23
N SER A 69 14.49 -2.45 -7.02
CA SER A 69 15.64 -1.97 -6.25
C SER A 69 16.14 -3.05 -5.29
N ARG A 70 17.41 -2.95 -4.86
CA ARG A 70 17.99 -3.85 -3.83
C ARG A 70 17.15 -3.90 -2.54
N PRO A 71 16.64 -2.77 -1.99
CA PRO A 71 15.73 -2.85 -0.84
C PRO A 71 14.44 -3.64 -1.12
N SER A 72 13.91 -3.54 -2.34
CA SER A 72 12.70 -4.29 -2.72
C SER A 72 12.97 -5.79 -2.80
N PHE A 73 14.16 -6.19 -3.23
CA PHE A 73 14.60 -7.59 -3.19
C PHE A 73 14.58 -8.13 -1.76
N TYR A 74 15.25 -7.46 -0.81
CA TYR A 74 15.30 -7.96 0.56
C TYR A 74 13.92 -8.00 1.24
N GLN A 75 13.05 -7.05 0.93
CA GLN A 75 11.65 -7.09 1.40
C GLN A 75 10.88 -8.28 0.81
N ALA A 76 11.06 -8.58 -0.48
CA ALA A 76 10.45 -9.74 -1.10
C ALA A 76 11.00 -11.05 -0.52
N GLN A 77 12.32 -11.12 -0.31
CA GLN A 77 12.99 -12.26 0.30
C GLN A 77 12.45 -12.55 1.70
N ALA A 78 12.42 -11.54 2.58
CA ALA A 78 11.92 -11.69 3.95
C ALA A 78 10.47 -12.19 3.96
N ARG A 79 9.60 -11.60 3.14
CA ARG A 79 8.20 -12.04 3.04
C ARG A 79 8.05 -13.46 2.48
N PHE A 80 8.91 -13.85 1.55
CA PHE A 80 8.93 -15.21 1.03
C PHE A 80 9.42 -16.22 2.08
N GLU A 81 10.41 -15.86 2.90
CA GLU A 81 10.89 -16.69 4.01
C GLU A 81 9.83 -16.85 5.10
N GLU A 82 9.05 -15.80 5.38
CA GLU A 82 7.96 -15.82 6.37
C GLU A 82 6.71 -16.57 5.89
N GLY A 83 6.30 -16.38 4.63
CA GLY A 83 4.99 -16.79 4.13
C GLY A 83 4.99 -17.56 2.81
N GLY A 84 6.16 -17.98 2.32
CA GLY A 84 6.31 -18.64 1.02
C GLY A 84 5.80 -17.76 -0.13
N LEU A 85 5.23 -18.39 -1.16
CA LEU A 85 4.65 -17.68 -2.31
C LEU A 85 3.51 -16.73 -1.89
N ALA A 86 2.73 -17.10 -0.89
CA ALA A 86 1.63 -16.26 -0.39
C ALA A 86 2.16 -14.94 0.19
N GLY A 87 3.35 -14.93 0.80
CA GLY A 87 4.01 -13.72 1.30
C GLY A 87 4.41 -12.73 0.20
N LEU A 88 4.56 -13.18 -1.06
CA LEU A 88 4.88 -12.28 -2.18
C LEU A 88 3.68 -11.48 -2.69
N ILE A 89 2.46 -11.92 -2.37
CA ILE A 89 1.22 -11.23 -2.72
C ILE A 89 1.14 -9.93 -1.91
N PRO A 90 1.01 -8.76 -2.56
CA PRO A 90 0.86 -7.51 -1.84
C PRO A 90 -0.41 -7.53 -0.98
N HIS A 91 -0.26 -7.37 0.34
CA HIS A 91 -1.41 -7.10 1.20
C HIS A 91 -2.02 -5.74 0.84
N ARG A 92 -3.35 -5.66 0.83
CA ARG A 92 -4.04 -4.38 0.65
C ARG A 92 -3.52 -3.41 1.73
N PRO A 93 -3.07 -2.20 1.36
CA PRO A 93 -2.71 -1.20 2.34
C PRO A 93 -3.86 -1.03 3.33
N GLY A 94 -3.54 -0.83 4.61
CA GLY A 94 -4.53 -0.54 5.63
C GLY A 94 -5.42 0.66 5.25
N PRO A 95 -6.54 0.88 5.96
CA PRO A 95 -7.57 1.83 5.58
C PRO A 95 -6.99 3.17 5.12
N ARG A 96 -7.23 3.53 3.84
CA ARG A 96 -6.72 4.79 3.24
C ARG A 96 -7.47 6.02 3.74
N HIS A 97 -8.58 5.84 4.46
CA HIS A 97 -9.40 6.89 5.03
C HIS A 97 -9.18 7.02 6.55
N ALA A 98 -9.43 8.21 7.08
CA ALA A 98 -9.34 8.51 8.50
C ALA A 98 -10.46 7.79 9.27
N HIS A 99 -10.32 6.48 9.45
CA HIS A 99 -11.31 5.60 10.06
C HIS A 99 -11.60 5.94 11.53
N LYS A 100 -10.71 6.67 12.20
CA LYS A 100 -10.90 7.15 13.58
C LYS A 100 -11.54 8.54 13.71
N LEU A 101 -11.58 9.32 12.62
CA LEU A 101 -12.13 10.68 12.60
C LEU A 101 -13.14 10.75 11.45
N SER A 102 -14.23 10.01 11.61
CA SER A 102 -15.39 10.05 10.71
C SER A 102 -16.08 11.42 10.75
N ASP A 103 -16.97 11.68 9.79
CA ASP A 103 -17.73 12.94 9.77
C ASP A 103 -18.55 13.14 11.06
N GLU A 104 -19.13 12.08 11.61
CA GLU A 104 -19.85 12.10 12.89
C GLU A 104 -18.96 12.56 14.06
N VAL A 105 -17.74 12.01 14.16
CA VAL A 105 -16.78 12.41 15.20
C VAL A 105 -16.40 13.87 15.02
N LEU A 106 -16.18 14.32 13.78
CA LEU A 106 -15.83 15.71 13.49
C LEU A 106 -16.99 16.68 13.76
N ASP A 107 -18.24 16.29 13.49
CA ASP A 107 -19.43 17.09 13.79
C ASP A 107 -19.56 17.30 15.29
N TYR A 108 -19.40 16.23 16.06
CA TYR A 108 -19.40 16.32 17.52
C TYR A 108 -18.30 17.25 18.04
N LEU A 109 -17.07 17.11 17.55
CA LEU A 109 -15.96 17.96 18.02
C LEU A 109 -16.19 19.44 17.69
N GLN A 110 -16.76 19.75 16.52
CA GLN A 110 -17.10 21.12 16.16
C GLN A 110 -18.22 21.70 17.03
N GLN A 111 -19.24 20.90 17.38
CA GLN A 111 -20.28 21.32 18.33
C GLN A 111 -19.68 21.63 19.70
N GLN A 112 -18.76 20.80 20.19
CA GLN A 112 -18.11 21.03 21.47
C GLN A 112 -17.26 22.32 21.44
N GLN A 113 -16.50 22.55 20.37
CA GLN A 113 -15.74 23.80 20.21
C GLN A 113 -16.61 25.05 20.08
N ALA A 114 -17.84 24.92 19.54
CA ALA A 114 -18.78 26.03 19.47
C ALA A 114 -19.42 26.35 20.84
N LEU A 115 -19.50 25.36 21.73
CA LEU A 115 -20.00 25.54 23.10
C LEU A 115 -18.91 26.08 24.04
N ASP A 116 -17.65 25.74 23.79
CA ASP A 116 -16.49 26.23 24.55
C ASP A 116 -15.29 26.46 23.62
N GLU A 117 -15.01 27.72 23.32
CA GLU A 117 -13.91 28.15 22.45
C GLU A 117 -12.51 27.86 23.05
N LEU A 118 -12.42 27.56 24.35
CA LEU A 118 -11.16 27.21 25.03
C LEU A 118 -10.78 25.73 24.89
N LEU A 119 -11.63 24.91 24.26
CA LEU A 119 -11.33 23.49 24.02
C LEU A 119 -10.24 23.32 22.95
N HIS A 120 -9.06 22.91 23.42
CA HIS A 120 -7.90 22.63 22.58
C HIS A 120 -7.75 21.12 22.28
N ALA A 121 -6.86 20.81 21.33
CA ALA A 121 -6.68 19.45 20.80
C ALA A 121 -6.49 18.34 21.86
N PRO A 122 -5.82 18.55 23.00
CA PRO A 122 -5.73 17.55 24.08
C PRO A 122 -7.09 17.24 24.73
N GLN A 123 -7.89 18.26 25.05
CA GLN A 123 -9.24 18.06 25.62
C GLN A 123 -10.17 17.39 24.61
N LEU A 124 -10.07 17.76 23.33
CA LEU A 124 -10.83 17.12 22.26
C LEU A 124 -10.48 15.62 22.14
N CYS A 125 -9.23 15.22 22.40
CA CYS A 125 -8.87 13.80 22.42
C CYS A 125 -9.57 13.05 23.56
N GLN A 126 -9.69 13.66 24.74
CA GLN A 126 -10.43 13.06 25.86
C GLN A 126 -11.91 12.90 25.52
N LEU A 127 -12.54 13.92 24.96
CA LEU A 127 -13.95 13.86 24.55
C LEU A 127 -14.20 12.76 23.50
N VAL A 128 -13.27 12.56 22.56
CA VAL A 128 -13.37 11.47 21.57
C VAL A 128 -13.21 10.10 22.23
N LEU A 129 -12.29 9.98 23.19
CA LEU A 129 -12.10 8.74 23.94
C LEU A 129 -13.33 8.40 24.78
N GLU A 130 -13.88 9.37 25.51
CA GLU A 130 -15.04 9.19 26.40
C GLU A 130 -16.32 8.86 25.62
N LYS A 131 -16.58 9.57 24.52
CA LYS A 131 -17.83 9.38 23.76
C LYS A 131 -17.79 8.23 22.76
N PHE A 132 -16.65 8.03 22.09
CA PHE A 132 -16.53 7.09 20.98
C PHE A 132 -15.59 5.91 21.27
N GLY A 133 -14.88 5.90 22.40
CA GLY A 133 -13.89 4.86 22.71
C GLY A 133 -12.65 4.90 21.80
N LEU A 134 -12.44 5.99 21.06
CA LEU A 134 -11.38 6.09 20.05
C LEU A 134 -10.17 6.85 20.60
N SER A 135 -9.02 6.17 20.63
CA SER A 135 -7.73 6.84 20.90
C SER A 135 -7.18 7.48 19.62
N VAL A 136 -7.11 8.81 19.63
CA VAL A 136 -6.61 9.68 18.55
C VAL A 136 -5.56 10.64 19.08
N HIS A 137 -4.57 10.92 18.24
CA HIS A 137 -3.50 11.86 18.56
C HIS A 137 -3.98 13.32 18.33
N PRO A 138 -3.60 14.31 19.17
CA PRO A 138 -3.99 15.72 19.01
C PRO A 138 -3.76 16.27 17.60
N ARG A 139 -2.56 16.04 17.04
CA ARG A 139 -2.21 16.40 15.65
C ARG A 139 -3.13 15.79 14.59
N SER A 140 -3.78 14.66 14.85
CA SER A 140 -4.76 14.07 13.93
C SER A 140 -6.08 14.85 13.95
N ILE A 141 -6.53 15.28 15.13
CA ILE A 141 -7.71 16.13 15.32
C ILE A 141 -7.50 17.48 14.62
N GLU A 142 -6.38 18.15 14.89
CA GLU A 142 -6.03 19.44 14.26
C GLU A 142 -6.03 19.34 12.74
N ARG A 143 -5.39 18.31 12.20
CA ARG A 143 -5.34 18.08 10.74
C ARG A 143 -6.70 17.74 10.15
N ALA A 144 -7.59 17.09 10.90
CA ALA A 144 -8.92 16.74 10.41
C ALA A 144 -9.85 17.96 10.42
N LEU A 145 -9.88 18.72 11.51
CA LEU A 145 -10.65 19.97 11.61
C LEU A 145 -10.14 21.01 10.60
N GLY A 146 -8.83 21.19 10.46
CA GLY A 146 -8.24 22.09 9.47
C GLY A 146 -8.53 21.70 8.01
N ARG A 147 -8.70 20.41 7.71
CA ARG A 147 -9.14 19.95 6.38
C ARG A 147 -10.61 20.26 6.13
N ARG A 148 -11.46 20.22 7.16
CA ARG A 148 -12.89 20.49 7.06
C ARG A 148 -13.17 21.97 6.82
N ILE A 149 -12.47 22.86 7.53
CA ILE A 149 -12.53 24.32 7.33
C ILE A 149 -12.15 24.69 5.89
N LYS A 150 -11.14 24.03 5.31
CA LYS A 150 -10.71 24.25 3.92
C LYS A 150 -11.68 23.71 2.86
N ARG A 151 -12.58 22.78 3.21
CA ARG A 151 -13.58 22.21 2.28
C ARG A 151 -14.92 22.95 2.33
N GLY A 152 -15.23 23.61 3.44
CA GLY A 152 -16.45 24.42 3.61
C GLY A 152 -16.28 25.90 3.21
N ARG A 153 -15.10 26.28 2.69
CA ARG A 153 -14.80 27.56 2.05
C ARG A 153 -14.73 27.35 0.54
#